data_AF-A0A3D0SNY1-F1
#
_entry.id   AF-A0A3D0SNY1-F1
#
_cell.length_a   1.000
_cell.length_b   1.000
_cell.length_c   1.000
_cell.angle_alpha   90.00
_cell.angle_beta   90.00
_cell.angle_gamma   90.00
#
_symmetry.space_group_name_H-M   'P 1'
#
loop_
_entity.id
_entity.type
_entity.pdbx_description
1 polymer ?
#
loop_
_entity_poly.entity_id
_entity_poly.type
_entity_poly.pdbx_seq_one_letter_code
_entity_poly.pdbx_strand_id
1 'polypeptide(L)'
;MSQLPEYVDGLPNICGSESLIEKTVRASADRPVFLPESRVDFRSIRAACAIALHMHQPLIPAGGHDLQTAAIISNLKYMMDNQGIGDNYNAPVFHWCYKRIGEFVPQLISEGKEPRVMLEYSGTLFHGLRDMGLHDVFDALKNATCNPDFRRGVEWLGCPWGHAVAPSTPAQDFRLHVKAWQHHFAAIFGLEALERVRGFSPSEMALPNHPDTAYDYIKTLVDCGYQWVMVQEHTVERPENGGGPEQKHLPHRLVCTNSKGETVSIIAVIKTQGSDTKLVAQMQPYYEAKGLSRWELAGKSVPPLVTQIADGENGGGMMNEFPGMFFQVINESSGTDVPMMNATEYLEHLFAMGIKVDDLPALQPSFQKRIWDRFKPGDGPEKLEEVIAGLKKEDSRFHMEGGSWT
;
A
#
# COMPACT_ATOMS: atom_id res chain seq x y z
N MET A 1 25.52 -0.28 6.63
CA MET A 1 25.22 0.68 7.72
C MET A 1 24.31 1.75 7.15
N SER A 2 23.24 2.16 7.84
CA SER A 2 22.35 3.22 7.34
C SER A 2 23.12 4.55 7.30
N GLN A 3 22.95 5.31 6.21
CA GLN A 3 23.61 6.60 6.02
C GLN A 3 22.90 7.74 6.77
N LEU A 4 21.71 7.48 7.32
CA LEU A 4 20.88 8.41 8.04
C LEU A 4 20.70 7.93 9.48
N PRO A 5 20.90 8.79 10.50
CA PRO A 5 20.57 8.44 11.88
C PRO A 5 19.06 8.22 11.99
N GLU A 6 18.63 7.22 12.76
CA GLU A 6 17.20 6.94 12.99
C GLU A 6 16.56 7.97 13.92
N TYR A 7 17.32 8.48 14.90
CA TYR A 7 16.89 9.50 15.86
C TYR A 7 17.89 10.64 15.95
N VAL A 8 17.38 11.86 16.16
CA VAL A 8 18.16 13.07 16.45
C VAL A 8 17.54 13.73 17.68
N ASP A 9 18.35 13.96 18.71
CA ASP A 9 17.91 14.57 19.99
C ASP A 9 16.69 13.88 20.63
N GLY A 10 16.61 12.55 20.51
CA GLY A 10 15.52 11.75 21.06
C GLY A 10 14.22 11.74 20.24
N LEU A 11 14.19 12.40 19.08
CA LEU A 11 13.05 12.42 18.16
C LEU A 11 13.34 11.62 16.89
N PRO A 12 12.32 11.02 16.25
CA PRO A 12 12.52 10.28 15.00
C PRO A 12 13.00 11.22 13.89
N ASN A 13 14.02 10.80 13.15
CA ASN A 13 14.60 11.58 12.06
C ASN A 13 13.74 11.46 10.78
N ILE A 14 12.78 12.37 10.65
CA ILE A 14 11.77 12.33 9.59
C ILE A 14 11.91 13.44 8.53
N CYS A 15 12.95 14.28 8.59
CA CYS A 15 13.17 15.37 7.63
C CYS A 15 14.66 15.75 7.53
N GLY A 16 15.01 16.72 6.67
CA GLY A 16 16.35 17.33 6.58
C GLY A 16 17.35 16.58 5.67
N SER A 17 16.86 15.69 4.82
CA SER A 17 17.59 14.80 3.90
C SER A 17 16.80 14.56 2.60
N GLU A 18 15.84 15.43 2.32
CA GLU A 18 14.90 15.32 1.20
C GLU A 18 15.66 15.20 -0.13
N SER A 19 16.69 16.03 -0.34
CA SER A 19 17.49 15.98 -1.56
C SER A 19 18.23 14.65 -1.76
N LEU A 20 18.69 14.01 -0.68
CA LEU A 20 19.34 12.70 -0.76
C LEU A 20 18.32 11.61 -1.13
N ILE A 21 17.16 11.62 -0.50
CA ILE A 21 16.08 10.66 -0.74
C ILE A 21 15.51 10.82 -2.14
N GLU A 22 15.17 12.05 -2.56
CA GLU A 22 14.66 12.34 -3.89
C GLU A 22 15.65 11.91 -4.97
N LYS A 23 16.96 12.18 -4.77
CA LYS A 23 18.00 11.72 -5.69
C LYS A 23 18.09 10.20 -5.76
N THR A 24 18.00 9.53 -4.61
CA THR A 24 18.06 8.06 -4.49
C THR A 24 16.91 7.40 -5.23
N VAL A 25 15.67 7.81 -4.93
CA VAL A 25 14.45 7.26 -5.56
C VAL A 25 14.45 7.53 -7.07
N ARG A 26 14.83 8.75 -7.50
CA ARG A 26 14.91 9.08 -8.92
C ARG A 26 15.97 8.26 -9.66
N ALA A 27 17.13 8.03 -9.05
CA ALA A 27 18.22 7.29 -9.67
C ALA A 27 17.90 5.78 -9.86
N SER A 28 16.97 5.24 -9.09
CA SER A 28 16.55 3.84 -9.20
C SER A 28 15.29 3.64 -10.04
N ALA A 29 14.55 4.69 -10.41
CA ALA A 29 13.21 4.60 -11.01
C ALA A 29 13.11 3.64 -12.21
N ASP A 30 14.09 3.65 -13.12
CA ASP A 30 14.06 2.82 -14.34
C ASP A 30 14.71 1.44 -14.17
N ARG A 31 15.14 1.08 -12.95
CA ARG A 31 15.79 -0.19 -12.66
C ARG A 31 14.77 -1.21 -12.14
N PRO A 32 14.67 -2.39 -12.78
CA PRO A 32 13.88 -3.49 -12.24
C PRO A 32 14.38 -3.90 -10.86
N VAL A 33 13.43 -4.07 -9.95
CA VAL A 33 13.62 -4.44 -8.54
C VAL A 33 13.60 -5.96 -8.39
N PHE A 34 12.57 -6.62 -8.92
CA PHE A 34 12.31 -8.04 -8.67
C PHE A 34 12.58 -8.91 -9.88
N LEU A 35 12.39 -8.39 -11.10
CA LEU A 35 12.58 -9.13 -12.35
C LEU A 35 13.93 -9.86 -12.45
N PRO A 36 15.09 -9.28 -12.05
CA PRO A 36 16.37 -9.98 -12.11
C PRO A 36 16.49 -11.17 -11.15
N GLU A 37 15.69 -11.18 -10.08
CA GLU A 37 15.67 -12.23 -9.05
C GLU A 37 14.40 -13.10 -9.11
N SER A 38 13.47 -12.79 -10.04
CA SER A 38 12.21 -13.49 -10.19
C SER A 38 12.44 -14.89 -10.75
N ARG A 39 11.81 -15.88 -10.09
CA ARG A 39 11.84 -17.29 -10.50
C ARG A 39 10.55 -17.72 -11.20
N VAL A 40 9.65 -16.77 -11.45
CA VAL A 40 8.37 -17.05 -12.09
C VAL A 40 8.53 -16.99 -13.60
N ASP A 41 8.17 -18.08 -14.29
CA ASP A 41 8.00 -18.07 -15.73
C ASP A 41 6.65 -17.46 -16.10
N PHE A 42 6.64 -16.14 -16.26
CA PHE A 42 5.43 -15.35 -16.51
C PHE A 42 4.64 -15.77 -17.77
N ARG A 43 5.30 -16.46 -18.71
CA ARG A 43 4.66 -16.95 -19.94
C ARG A 43 3.82 -18.21 -19.70
N SER A 44 4.18 -19.03 -18.72
CA SER A 44 3.50 -20.31 -18.46
C SER A 44 2.43 -20.25 -17.38
N ILE A 45 2.50 -19.28 -16.46
CA ILE A 45 1.47 -19.13 -15.43
C ILE A 45 0.11 -18.70 -16.02
N ARG A 46 -1.00 -19.13 -15.43
CA ARG A 46 -2.34 -18.78 -15.91
C ARG A 46 -2.98 -17.64 -15.13
N ALA A 47 -2.55 -17.42 -13.89
CA ALA A 47 -2.97 -16.33 -13.00
C ALA A 47 -1.92 -16.17 -11.88
N ALA A 48 -2.02 -15.13 -11.08
CA ALA A 48 -1.23 -14.95 -9.86
C ALA A 48 -2.06 -14.27 -8.78
N CYS A 49 -1.58 -14.31 -7.53
CA CYS A 49 -2.15 -13.52 -6.45
C CYS A 49 -1.10 -12.71 -5.70
N ALA A 50 -1.54 -11.59 -5.12
CA ALA A 50 -0.76 -10.72 -4.27
C ALA A 50 -1.53 -10.43 -2.98
N ILE A 51 -0.81 -10.42 -1.86
CA ILE A 51 -1.35 -9.95 -0.58
C ILE A 51 -0.51 -8.78 -0.09
N ALA A 52 -1.17 -7.80 0.53
CA ALA A 52 -0.54 -6.79 1.36
C ALA A 52 -1.01 -6.92 2.81
N LEU A 53 -0.10 -6.67 3.75
CA LEU A 53 -0.43 -6.53 5.16
C LEU A 53 -0.23 -5.09 5.59
N HIS A 54 -1.33 -4.46 6.01
CA HIS A 54 -1.37 -3.13 6.60
C HIS A 54 -1.05 -3.25 8.10
N MET A 55 -0.04 -2.56 8.62
CA MET A 55 0.39 -2.66 10.01
C MET A 55 0.44 -1.27 10.65
N HIS A 56 -0.39 -1.06 11.68
CA HIS A 56 -0.53 0.26 12.28
C HIS A 56 -0.86 0.21 13.77
N GLN A 57 -0.17 1.08 14.52
CA GLN A 57 -0.57 1.45 15.88
C GLN A 57 -0.52 2.96 16.01
N PRO A 58 -1.55 3.59 16.61
CA PRO A 58 -1.53 5.01 16.87
C PRO A 58 -0.59 5.33 18.04
N LEU A 59 -0.14 6.58 18.07
CA LEU A 59 0.46 7.17 19.27
C LEU A 59 -0.64 7.83 20.10
N ILE A 60 -0.63 7.62 21.42
CA ILE A 60 -1.66 8.09 22.34
C ILE A 60 -1.01 8.76 23.57
N PRO A 61 -1.64 9.79 24.17
CA PRO A 61 -1.14 10.46 25.37
C PRO A 61 -1.45 9.64 26.63
N ALA A 62 -0.86 8.45 26.75
CA ALA A 62 -1.15 7.48 27.80
C ALA A 62 0.09 7.05 28.61
N GLY A 63 1.23 7.71 28.42
CA GLY A 63 2.46 7.50 29.20
C GLY A 63 2.41 8.20 30.56
N GLY A 64 1.45 7.83 31.41
CA GLY A 64 1.23 8.43 32.73
C GLY A 64 -0.25 8.45 33.13
N HIS A 65 -0.54 8.88 34.36
CA HIS A 65 -1.91 8.94 34.90
C HIS A 65 -2.62 10.30 34.67
N ASP A 66 -1.85 11.36 34.47
CA ASP A 66 -2.39 12.72 34.25
C ASP A 66 -2.27 13.08 32.77
N LEU A 67 -3.42 13.29 32.12
CA LEU A 67 -3.50 13.60 30.69
C LEU A 67 -2.73 14.89 30.31
N GLN A 68 -2.58 15.84 31.22
CA GLN A 68 -1.87 17.11 30.93
C GLN A 68 -0.35 16.92 30.83
N THR A 69 0.18 15.85 31.43
CA THR A 69 1.62 15.57 31.54
C THR A 69 2.01 14.21 30.97
N ALA A 70 1.04 13.40 30.53
CA ALA A 70 1.26 12.08 30.00
C ALA A 70 2.14 12.14 28.75
N ALA A 71 3.19 11.30 28.74
CA ALA A 71 4.00 11.13 27.55
C ALA A 71 3.16 10.50 26.42
N ILE A 72 3.50 10.85 25.18
CA ILE A 72 2.95 10.21 24.00
C ILE A 72 3.65 8.86 23.84
N ILE A 73 2.89 7.77 23.85
CA ILE A 73 3.40 6.39 23.72
C ILE A 73 2.63 5.66 22.62
N SER A 74 3.19 4.55 22.13
CA SER A 74 2.42 3.64 21.28
C SER A 74 1.22 3.05 22.02
N ASN A 75 0.08 2.92 21.35
CA ASN A 75 -1.04 2.15 21.89
C ASN A 75 -0.64 0.71 22.23
N LEU A 76 0.26 0.07 21.47
CA LEU A 76 0.76 -1.26 21.81
C LEU A 76 1.47 -1.28 23.17
N LYS A 77 2.23 -0.22 23.51
CA LYS A 77 2.87 -0.08 24.82
C LYS A 77 1.82 -0.01 25.93
N TYR A 78 0.81 0.83 25.74
CA TYR A 78 -0.30 0.93 26.68
C TYR A 78 -0.99 -0.42 26.89
N MET A 79 -1.27 -1.16 25.81
CA MET A 79 -1.86 -2.50 25.91
C MET A 79 -0.96 -3.47 26.67
N MET A 80 0.35 -3.47 26.38
CA MET A 80 1.34 -4.33 27.04
C MET A 80 1.43 -4.07 28.55
N ASP A 81 1.40 -2.81 28.95
CA ASP A 81 1.47 -2.39 30.35
C ASP A 81 0.13 -2.62 31.09
N ASN A 82 -0.98 -2.80 30.36
CA ASN A 82 -2.34 -2.89 30.90
C ASN A 82 -3.12 -4.13 30.39
N GLN A 83 -2.48 -5.29 30.32
CA GLN A 83 -3.06 -6.53 29.73
C GLN A 83 -4.37 -7.00 30.39
N GLY A 84 -4.66 -6.61 31.63
CA GLY A 84 -5.91 -6.95 32.32
C GLY A 84 -7.15 -6.16 31.89
N ILE A 85 -7.01 -5.18 30.98
CA ILE A 85 -8.09 -4.29 30.54
C ILE A 85 -8.57 -4.69 29.14
N GLY A 86 -9.85 -5.04 29.01
CA GLY A 86 -10.48 -5.30 27.71
C GLY A 86 -9.68 -6.32 26.88
N ASP A 87 -9.42 -5.97 25.62
CA ASP A 87 -8.67 -6.81 24.67
C ASP A 87 -7.14 -6.61 24.70
N ASN A 88 -6.61 -5.94 25.73
CA ASN A 88 -5.18 -5.67 25.86
C ASN A 88 -4.34 -6.95 26.01
N TYR A 89 -4.93 -8.07 26.43
CA TYR A 89 -4.28 -9.37 26.47
C TYR A 89 -3.76 -9.83 25.08
N ASN A 90 -4.23 -9.22 23.99
CA ASN A 90 -3.73 -9.49 22.63
C ASN A 90 -2.38 -8.82 22.32
N ALA A 91 -1.85 -7.93 23.19
CA ALA A 91 -0.62 -7.18 22.91
C ALA A 91 0.60 -8.06 22.52
N PRO A 92 0.86 -9.21 23.18
CA PRO A 92 1.95 -10.11 22.76
C PRO A 92 1.72 -10.70 21.35
N VAL A 93 0.46 -10.93 20.97
CA VAL A 93 0.11 -11.44 19.64
C VAL A 93 0.31 -10.35 18.58
N PHE A 94 -0.04 -9.10 18.89
CA PHE A 94 0.24 -7.95 18.01
C PHE A 94 1.75 -7.79 17.78
N HIS A 95 2.57 -7.84 18.83
CA HIS A 95 4.03 -7.84 18.70
C HIS A 95 4.52 -8.91 17.71
N TRP A 96 4.02 -10.14 17.82
CA TRP A 96 4.37 -11.20 16.87
C TRP A 96 3.84 -10.94 15.46
N CYS A 97 2.64 -10.38 15.29
CA CYS A 97 2.10 -10.00 13.98
C CYS A 97 3.03 -9.04 13.23
N TYR A 98 3.64 -8.09 13.94
CA TYR A 98 4.61 -7.13 13.37
C TYR A 98 5.98 -7.74 13.07
N LYS A 99 6.29 -8.92 13.61
CA LYS A 99 7.57 -9.61 13.44
C LYS A 99 7.53 -10.72 12.40
N ARG A 100 6.44 -11.50 12.40
CA ARG A 100 6.37 -12.87 11.86
C ARG A 100 6.75 -13.01 10.39
N ILE A 101 6.50 -12.00 9.55
CA ILE A 101 6.93 -12.06 8.15
C ILE A 101 8.46 -12.10 8.02
N GLY A 102 9.16 -11.42 8.93
CA GLY A 102 10.62 -11.50 9.05
C GLY A 102 11.14 -12.88 9.44
N GLU A 103 10.29 -13.77 9.96
CA GLU A 103 10.61 -15.16 10.31
C GLU A 103 10.14 -16.12 9.19
N PHE A 104 8.93 -15.92 8.68
CA PHE A 104 8.29 -16.81 7.71
C PHE A 104 8.99 -16.80 6.36
N VAL A 105 9.32 -15.61 5.83
CA VAL A 105 9.94 -15.49 4.50
C VAL A 105 11.32 -16.18 4.45
N PRO A 106 12.25 -15.92 5.38
CA PRO A 106 13.53 -16.65 5.41
C PRO A 106 13.37 -18.16 5.55
N GLN A 107 12.45 -18.63 6.39
CA GLN A 107 12.20 -20.06 6.56
C GLN A 107 11.74 -20.69 5.24
N LEU A 108 10.65 -20.18 4.66
CA LEU A 108 10.06 -20.75 3.43
C LEU A 108 11.05 -20.72 2.25
N ILE A 109 11.83 -19.64 2.11
CA ILE A 109 12.88 -19.57 1.08
C ILE A 109 13.97 -20.63 1.31
N SER A 110 14.38 -20.84 2.56
CA SER A 110 15.37 -21.87 2.92
C SER A 110 14.85 -23.29 2.65
N GLU A 111 13.54 -23.48 2.72
CA GLU A 111 12.83 -24.72 2.35
C GLU A 111 12.62 -24.85 0.83
N GLY A 112 13.17 -23.95 0.02
CA GLY A 112 13.08 -23.97 -1.45
C GLY A 112 11.74 -23.45 -2.00
N LYS A 113 10.96 -22.72 -1.19
CA LYS A 113 9.69 -22.13 -1.59
C LYS A 113 9.85 -20.68 -2.06
N GLU A 114 8.79 -20.15 -2.65
CA GLU A 114 8.74 -18.80 -3.22
C GLU A 114 7.64 -17.96 -2.56
N PRO A 115 7.77 -17.58 -1.27
CA PRO A 115 6.82 -16.69 -0.60
C PRO A 115 6.85 -15.29 -1.21
N ARG A 116 5.70 -14.62 -1.32
CA ARG A 116 5.58 -13.20 -1.67
C ARG A 116 4.58 -12.52 -0.74
N VAL A 117 4.95 -11.34 -0.26
CA VAL A 117 4.09 -10.50 0.57
C VAL A 117 4.48 -9.03 0.40
N MET A 118 3.48 -8.17 0.30
CA MET A 118 3.65 -6.72 0.38
C MET A 118 3.44 -6.26 1.82
N LEU A 119 4.27 -5.33 2.31
CA LEU A 119 4.21 -4.82 3.68
C LEU A 119 4.04 -3.31 3.69
N GLU A 120 3.07 -2.85 4.47
CA GLU A 120 2.84 -1.44 4.76
C GLU A 120 2.91 -1.23 6.27
N TYR A 121 3.92 -0.53 6.76
CA TYR A 121 4.07 -0.21 8.18
C TYR A 121 4.08 1.30 8.35
N SER A 122 3.14 1.82 9.14
CA SER A 122 3.10 3.24 9.47
C SER A 122 4.36 3.70 10.23
N GLY A 123 4.71 4.97 10.08
CA GLY A 123 5.84 5.58 10.80
C GLY A 123 5.63 5.64 12.32
N THR A 124 4.39 5.83 12.77
CA THR A 124 4.02 5.77 14.19
C THR A 124 4.21 4.38 14.78
N LEU A 125 3.91 3.32 14.03
CA LEU A 125 4.20 1.95 14.46
C LEU A 125 5.71 1.76 14.61
N PHE A 126 6.52 2.13 13.60
CA PHE A 126 7.98 2.03 13.71
C PHE A 126 8.53 2.79 14.92
N HIS A 127 8.08 4.04 15.12
CA HIS A 127 8.49 4.82 16.27
C HIS A 127 8.11 4.14 17.59
N GLY A 128 6.86 3.68 17.69
CA GLY A 128 6.35 2.97 18.86
C GLY A 128 7.10 1.70 19.20
N LEU A 129 7.38 0.84 18.21
CA LEU A 129 8.16 -0.39 18.40
C LEU A 129 9.58 -0.09 18.89
N ARG A 130 10.21 0.99 18.39
CA ARG A 130 11.55 1.38 18.82
C ARG A 130 11.54 1.91 20.25
N ASP A 131 10.60 2.78 20.59
CA ASP A 131 10.44 3.34 21.94
C ASP A 131 10.18 2.23 22.98
N MET A 132 9.41 1.20 22.60
CA MET A 132 9.20 0.00 23.41
C MET A 132 10.44 -0.90 23.55
N GLY A 133 11.53 -0.65 22.81
CA GLY A 133 12.71 -1.51 22.81
C GLY A 133 12.53 -2.85 22.10
N LEU A 134 11.54 -2.99 21.21
CA LEU A 134 11.25 -4.21 20.45
C LEU A 134 12.21 -4.39 19.26
N HIS A 135 13.51 -4.44 19.56
CA HIS A 135 14.58 -4.58 18.57
C HIS A 135 14.49 -5.88 17.77
N ASP A 136 13.94 -6.94 18.36
CA ASP A 136 13.76 -8.24 17.72
C ASP A 136 12.87 -8.17 16.47
N VAL A 137 11.88 -7.29 16.45
CA VAL A 137 11.04 -7.01 15.27
C VAL A 137 11.90 -6.44 14.14
N PHE A 138 12.72 -5.44 14.44
CA PHE A 138 13.57 -4.81 13.44
C PHE A 138 14.67 -5.74 12.93
N ASP A 139 15.24 -6.58 13.78
CA ASP A 139 16.25 -7.55 13.37
C ASP A 139 15.67 -8.57 12.38
N ALA A 140 14.48 -9.10 12.68
CA ALA A 140 13.77 -10.02 11.78
C ALA A 140 13.40 -9.33 10.44
N LEU A 141 12.81 -8.13 10.50
CA LEU A 141 12.42 -7.38 9.30
C LEU A 141 13.63 -6.93 8.47
N LYS A 142 14.74 -6.53 9.10
CA LYS A 142 15.99 -6.19 8.39
C LYS A 142 16.56 -7.39 7.67
N ASN A 143 16.53 -8.58 8.28
CA ASN A 143 16.96 -9.79 7.59
C ASN A 143 16.09 -10.07 6.35
N ALA A 144 14.77 -10.07 6.48
CA ALA A 144 13.89 -10.30 5.33
C ALA A 144 13.96 -9.19 4.27
N THR A 145 14.23 -7.95 4.66
CA THR A 145 14.25 -6.79 3.77
C THR A 145 15.58 -6.62 3.05
N CYS A 146 16.70 -6.72 3.77
CA CYS A 146 18.01 -6.30 3.29
C CYS A 146 18.87 -7.48 2.80
N ASN A 147 18.62 -8.70 3.29
CA ASN A 147 19.41 -9.87 2.89
C ASN A 147 19.07 -10.27 1.43
N PRO A 148 20.06 -10.30 0.51
CA PRO A 148 19.85 -10.71 -0.88
C PRO A 148 19.20 -12.09 -1.04
N ASP A 149 19.40 -13.00 -0.08
CA ASP A 149 18.81 -14.35 -0.14
C ASP A 149 17.30 -14.33 0.10
N PHE A 150 16.78 -13.32 0.80
CA PHE A 150 15.38 -13.26 1.26
C PHE A 150 14.56 -12.12 0.67
N ARG A 151 15.22 -11.02 0.29
CA ARG A 151 14.58 -9.75 -0.09
C ARG A 151 13.58 -9.83 -1.24
N ARG A 152 13.71 -10.82 -2.13
CA ARG A 152 12.74 -11.06 -3.21
C ARG A 152 11.36 -11.45 -2.71
N GLY A 153 11.24 -11.95 -1.47
CA GLY A 153 9.98 -12.36 -0.87
C GLY A 153 9.14 -11.21 -0.30
N VAL A 154 9.73 -10.01 -0.14
CA VAL A 154 9.08 -8.86 0.49
C VAL A 154 9.13 -7.65 -0.43
N GLU A 155 7.97 -7.08 -0.70
CA GLU A 155 7.85 -5.74 -1.27
C GLU A 155 7.34 -4.77 -0.19
N TRP A 156 8.01 -3.64 -0.02
CA TRP A 156 7.55 -2.58 0.89
C TRP A 156 6.72 -1.56 0.12
N LEU A 157 5.58 -1.18 0.68
CA LEU A 157 4.72 -0.12 0.19
C LEU A 157 4.96 1.15 1.02
N GLY A 158 5.03 2.29 0.34
CA GLY A 158 4.98 3.57 1.03
C GLY A 158 3.59 3.81 1.63
N CYS A 159 3.56 4.54 2.74
CA CYS A 159 2.34 5.03 3.34
C CYS A 159 2.60 6.36 4.07
N PRO A 160 1.55 7.06 4.54
CA PRO A 160 1.73 8.27 5.34
C PRO A 160 2.34 7.91 6.71
N TRP A 161 3.37 8.66 7.14
CA TRP A 161 4.07 8.39 8.41
C TRP A 161 3.12 8.29 9.62
N GLY A 162 2.13 9.17 9.68
CA GLY A 162 1.17 9.27 10.79
C GLY A 162 -0.16 8.58 10.52
N HIS A 163 -0.26 7.77 9.47
CA HIS A 163 -1.54 7.20 8.99
C HIS A 163 -2.57 8.29 8.61
N ALA A 164 -2.09 9.37 7.98
CA ALA A 164 -2.95 10.46 7.53
C ALA A 164 -3.87 10.02 6.38
N VAL A 165 -5.18 10.23 6.51
CA VAL A 165 -6.18 9.87 5.51
C VAL A 165 -6.28 10.98 4.45
N ALA A 166 -5.99 10.65 3.19
CA ALA A 166 -5.80 11.66 2.13
C ALA A 166 -7.02 12.57 1.89
N PRO A 167 -8.27 12.08 1.86
CA PRO A 167 -9.45 12.96 1.69
C PRO A 167 -9.66 14.00 2.79
N SER A 168 -9.17 13.75 4.01
CA SER A 168 -9.40 14.59 5.19
C SER A 168 -8.16 15.36 5.65
N THR A 169 -7.04 15.24 4.92
CA THR A 169 -5.77 15.89 5.26
C THR A 169 -5.45 16.96 4.22
N PRO A 170 -5.09 18.20 4.61
CA PRO A 170 -4.59 19.20 3.67
C PRO A 170 -3.45 18.65 2.80
N ALA A 171 -3.47 18.91 1.50
CA ALA A 171 -2.51 18.32 0.56
C ALA A 171 -1.04 18.56 0.94
N GLN A 172 -0.74 19.74 1.48
CA GLN A 172 0.61 20.09 1.94
C GLN A 172 1.06 19.22 3.12
N ASP A 173 0.18 18.99 4.09
CA ASP A 173 0.45 18.17 5.28
C ASP A 173 0.56 16.70 4.90
N PHE A 174 -0.32 16.22 4.00
CA PHE A 174 -0.25 14.87 3.47
C PHE A 174 1.11 14.60 2.80
N ARG A 175 1.60 15.54 2.01
CA ARG A 175 2.93 15.46 1.39
C ARG A 175 4.06 15.35 2.42
N LEU A 176 3.95 16.06 3.54
CA LEU A 176 4.94 15.94 4.63
C LEU A 176 4.91 14.54 5.24
N HIS A 177 3.73 13.94 5.44
CA HIS A 177 3.63 12.56 5.93
C HIS A 177 4.26 11.53 4.97
N VAL A 178 4.09 11.70 3.66
CA VAL A 178 4.68 10.81 2.64
C VAL A 178 6.21 10.90 2.67
N LYS A 179 6.76 12.12 2.72
CA LYS A 179 8.21 12.33 2.82
C LYS A 179 8.77 11.81 4.13
N ALA A 180 8.12 12.12 5.25
CA ALA A 180 8.50 11.66 6.57
C ALA A 180 8.64 10.14 6.65
N TRP A 181 7.75 9.40 5.97
CA TRP A 181 7.84 7.96 5.90
C TRP A 181 9.08 7.48 5.15
N GLN A 182 9.38 8.04 3.96
CA GLN A 182 10.58 7.68 3.20
C GLN A 182 11.88 7.92 3.99
N HIS A 183 11.92 9.02 4.74
CA HIS A 183 13.02 9.36 5.65
C HIS A 183 13.19 8.29 6.73
N HIS A 184 12.14 8.02 7.49
CA HIS A 184 12.20 7.09 8.59
C HIS A 184 12.53 5.67 8.11
N PHE A 185 11.90 5.24 7.00
CA PHE A 185 12.18 3.96 6.36
C PHE A 185 13.65 3.82 5.93
N ALA A 186 14.21 4.84 5.25
CA ALA A 186 15.61 4.84 4.85
C ALA A 186 16.58 4.84 6.05
N ALA A 187 16.23 5.49 7.16
CA ALA A 187 17.05 5.46 8.36
C ALA A 187 17.06 4.07 9.03
N ILE A 188 15.93 3.36 9.00
CA ILE A 188 15.80 2.01 9.57
C ILE A 188 16.44 0.95 8.66
N PHE A 189 16.04 0.89 7.38
CA PHE A 189 16.39 -0.21 6.46
C PHE A 189 17.48 0.14 5.44
N GLY A 190 17.84 1.43 5.33
CA GLY A 190 18.84 1.92 4.39
C GLY A 190 18.27 2.39 3.05
N LEU A 191 19.06 3.19 2.33
CA LEU A 191 18.68 3.74 1.02
C LEU A 191 18.47 2.66 -0.04
N GLU A 192 19.23 1.57 -0.04
CA GLU A 192 19.04 0.44 -0.99
C GLU A 192 17.68 -0.25 -0.80
N ALA A 193 17.15 -0.30 0.44
CA ALA A 193 15.80 -0.78 0.65
C ALA A 193 14.77 0.23 0.12
N LEU A 194 14.97 1.52 0.37
CA LEU A 194 14.08 2.58 -0.13
C LEU A 194 14.04 2.61 -1.67
N GLU A 195 15.18 2.35 -2.33
CA GLU A 195 15.26 2.27 -3.79
C GLU A 195 14.32 1.24 -4.40
N ARG A 196 13.80 0.28 -3.61
CA ARG A 196 12.90 -0.79 -4.07
C ARG A 196 11.42 -0.51 -3.77
N VAL A 197 11.12 0.57 -3.05
CA VAL A 197 9.74 0.97 -2.76
C VAL A 197 9.16 1.67 -3.99
N ARG A 198 8.22 1.01 -4.66
CA ARG A 198 7.54 1.54 -5.88
C ARG A 198 6.06 1.80 -5.66
N GLY A 199 5.42 0.97 -4.84
CA GLY A 199 4.00 1.05 -4.54
C GLY A 199 3.68 1.97 -3.38
N PHE A 200 2.46 2.50 -3.40
CA PHE A 200 1.88 3.24 -2.29
C PHE A 200 0.55 2.60 -1.85
N SER A 201 0.37 2.48 -0.54
CA SER A 201 -0.87 2.03 0.08
C SER A 201 -1.52 3.22 0.81
N PRO A 202 -2.73 3.66 0.41
CA PRO A 202 -3.43 4.72 1.10
C PRO A 202 -3.93 4.26 2.48
N SER A 203 -3.79 5.10 3.51
CA SER A 203 -4.47 4.91 4.79
C SER A 203 -5.98 4.73 4.57
N GLU A 204 -6.58 3.73 5.22
CA GLU A 204 -7.98 3.34 5.06
C GLU A 204 -8.37 2.99 3.62
N MET A 205 -7.39 2.70 2.75
CA MET A 205 -7.56 2.56 1.31
C MET A 205 -8.34 3.73 0.69
N ALA A 206 -8.16 4.93 1.28
CA ALA A 206 -9.00 6.07 1.00
C ALA A 206 -8.49 6.85 -0.21
N LEU A 207 -9.27 6.82 -1.29
CA LEU A 207 -9.01 7.58 -2.51
C LEU A 207 -9.87 8.85 -2.51
N PRO A 208 -9.27 10.06 -2.54
CA PRO A 208 -10.03 11.30 -2.73
C PRO A 208 -10.75 11.28 -4.08
N ASN A 209 -12.02 11.66 -4.08
CA ASN A 209 -12.82 11.74 -5.30
C ASN A 209 -13.13 13.19 -5.73
N HIS A 210 -12.94 14.18 -4.84
CA HIS A 210 -12.89 15.59 -5.22
C HIS A 210 -11.76 15.84 -6.23
N PRO A 211 -12.01 16.43 -7.42
CA PRO A 211 -10.99 16.51 -8.48
C PRO A 211 -9.68 17.19 -8.09
N ASP A 212 -9.74 18.31 -7.37
CA ASP A 212 -8.53 19.05 -6.96
C ASP A 212 -7.72 18.26 -5.92
N THR A 213 -8.41 17.64 -4.96
CA THR A 213 -7.78 16.84 -3.91
C THR A 213 -7.17 15.57 -4.48
N ALA A 214 -7.86 14.90 -5.41
CA ALA A 214 -7.37 13.72 -6.10
C ALA A 214 -6.11 14.03 -6.92
N TYR A 215 -6.11 15.15 -7.65
CA TYR A 215 -4.94 15.62 -8.38
C TYR A 215 -3.75 15.86 -7.45
N ASP A 216 -3.93 16.63 -6.37
CA ASP A 216 -2.84 16.95 -5.44
C ASP A 216 -2.29 15.69 -4.72
N TYR A 217 -3.19 14.76 -4.38
CA TYR A 217 -2.84 13.46 -3.82
C TYR A 217 -1.96 12.65 -4.79
N ILE A 218 -2.42 12.40 -6.01
CA ILE A 218 -1.66 11.61 -6.99
C ILE A 218 -0.38 12.33 -7.41
N LYS A 219 -0.40 13.65 -7.55
CA LYS A 219 0.78 14.46 -7.82
C LYS A 219 1.81 14.32 -6.71
N THR A 220 1.38 14.30 -5.45
CA THR A 220 2.27 14.06 -4.31
C THR A 220 2.98 12.70 -4.45
N LEU A 221 2.25 11.64 -4.79
CA LEU A 221 2.83 10.31 -4.95
C LEU A 221 3.85 10.26 -6.11
N VAL A 222 3.49 10.79 -7.27
CA VAL A 222 4.36 10.84 -8.45
C VAL A 222 5.62 11.68 -8.15
N ASP A 223 5.47 12.84 -7.53
CA ASP A 223 6.60 13.71 -7.19
C ASP A 223 7.54 13.06 -6.14
N CYS A 224 7.02 12.16 -5.29
CA CYS A 224 7.81 11.38 -4.34
C CYS A 224 8.38 10.08 -4.94
N GLY A 225 8.13 9.82 -6.23
CA GLY A 225 8.73 8.72 -7.00
C GLY A 225 8.00 7.38 -6.91
N TYR A 226 6.79 7.34 -6.37
CA TYR A 226 5.94 6.15 -6.45
C TYR A 226 5.44 5.95 -7.88
N GLN A 227 5.37 4.70 -8.31
CA GLN A 227 5.03 4.31 -9.68
C GLN A 227 3.62 3.74 -9.79
N TRP A 228 3.12 3.15 -8.71
CA TRP A 228 1.79 2.60 -8.64
C TRP A 228 1.15 2.82 -7.26
N VAL A 229 -0.17 2.85 -7.21
CA VAL A 229 -0.96 2.98 -5.99
C VAL A 229 -2.03 1.90 -5.94
N MET A 230 -2.28 1.36 -4.75
CA MET A 230 -3.38 0.44 -4.55
C MET A 230 -4.69 1.22 -4.38
N VAL A 231 -5.75 0.83 -5.09
CA VAL A 231 -7.09 1.46 -5.00
C VAL A 231 -8.16 0.40 -4.86
N GLN A 232 -9.31 0.78 -4.31
CA GLN A 232 -10.42 -0.15 -4.17
C GLN A 232 -11.27 -0.20 -5.43
N GLU A 233 -11.76 -1.38 -5.77
CA GLU A 233 -12.64 -1.60 -6.93
C GLU A 233 -13.81 -0.60 -7.01
N HIS A 234 -14.39 -0.20 -5.87
CA HIS A 234 -15.56 0.68 -5.81
C HIS A 234 -15.24 2.18 -5.67
N THR A 235 -13.97 2.57 -5.48
CA THR A 235 -13.57 3.98 -5.36
C THR A 235 -13.13 4.59 -6.68
N VAL A 236 -13.14 3.80 -7.75
CA VAL A 236 -12.74 4.18 -9.09
C VAL A 236 -13.84 3.82 -10.09
N GLU A 237 -13.88 4.56 -11.18
CA GLU A 237 -14.80 4.36 -12.28
C GLU A 237 -14.09 4.58 -13.62
N ARG A 238 -14.73 4.11 -14.69
CA ARG A 238 -14.23 4.30 -16.04
C ARG A 238 -14.69 5.65 -16.60
N PRO A 239 -13.78 6.48 -17.16
CA PRO A 239 -14.13 7.81 -17.62
C PRO A 239 -15.20 7.87 -18.73
N GLU A 240 -15.37 6.81 -19.52
CA GLU A 240 -16.30 6.80 -20.64
C GLU A 240 -17.77 6.74 -20.20
N ASN A 241 -18.08 6.07 -19.08
CA ASN A 241 -19.46 5.78 -18.71
C ASN A 241 -19.75 5.84 -17.20
N GLY A 242 -18.74 6.02 -16.35
CA GLY A 242 -18.90 6.04 -14.88
C GLY A 242 -19.19 4.66 -14.25
N GLY A 243 -18.99 3.57 -14.99
CA GLY A 243 -19.08 2.20 -14.44
C GLY A 243 -17.79 1.80 -13.71
N GLY A 244 -17.85 0.79 -12.84
CA GLY A 244 -16.66 0.25 -12.16
C GLY A 244 -15.67 -0.45 -13.13
N PRO A 245 -14.48 -0.87 -12.67
CA PRO A 245 -13.50 -1.53 -13.54
C PRO A 245 -13.99 -2.89 -14.07
N GLU A 246 -13.82 -3.14 -15.37
CA GLU A 246 -14.18 -4.43 -15.99
C GLU A 246 -13.06 -5.47 -15.87
N GLN A 247 -11.82 -5.07 -16.14
CA GLN A 247 -10.65 -5.95 -16.08
C GLN A 247 -9.92 -5.83 -14.74
N LYS A 248 -10.66 -5.95 -13.63
CA LYS A 248 -10.18 -5.61 -12.28
C LYS A 248 -8.92 -6.33 -11.77
N HIS A 249 -8.52 -7.44 -12.39
CA HIS A 249 -7.25 -8.13 -12.05
C HIS A 249 -6.08 -7.71 -12.93
N LEU A 250 -6.23 -6.65 -13.74
CA LEU A 250 -5.16 -6.00 -14.50
C LEU A 250 -4.91 -4.61 -13.93
N PRO A 251 -3.68 -4.08 -14.07
CA PRO A 251 -3.37 -2.72 -13.71
C PRO A 251 -4.07 -1.74 -14.66
N HIS A 252 -4.46 -0.60 -14.12
CA HIS A 252 -5.11 0.48 -14.85
C HIS A 252 -4.25 1.74 -14.75
N ARG A 253 -4.53 2.74 -15.59
CA ARG A 253 -3.99 4.09 -15.44
C ARG A 253 -5.03 4.94 -14.73
N LEU A 254 -4.78 5.28 -13.47
CA LEU A 254 -5.60 6.24 -12.73
C LEU A 254 -5.23 7.65 -13.19
N VAL A 255 -6.20 8.35 -13.78
CA VAL A 255 -6.05 9.70 -14.32
C VAL A 255 -6.81 10.67 -13.41
N CYS A 256 -6.12 11.69 -12.92
CA CYS A 256 -6.70 12.74 -12.09
C CYS A 256 -6.48 14.10 -12.75
N THR A 257 -7.58 14.79 -13.04
CA THR A 257 -7.57 16.13 -13.63
C THR A 257 -8.19 17.11 -12.65
N ASN A 258 -7.53 18.23 -12.40
CA ASN A 258 -8.03 19.27 -11.49
C ASN A 258 -8.92 20.30 -12.20
N SER A 259 -9.53 21.20 -11.42
CA SER A 259 -10.38 22.31 -11.86
C SER A 259 -9.66 23.30 -12.79
N LYS A 260 -8.33 23.38 -12.69
CA LYS A 260 -7.46 24.20 -13.56
C LYS A 260 -7.10 23.51 -14.88
N GLY A 261 -7.50 22.26 -15.07
CA GLY A 261 -7.22 21.49 -16.29
C GLY A 261 -5.84 20.84 -16.32
N GLU A 262 -5.13 20.79 -15.20
CA GLU A 262 -3.89 20.04 -15.07
C GLU A 262 -4.20 18.57 -14.82
N THR A 263 -3.40 17.68 -15.41
CA THR A 263 -3.61 16.24 -15.32
C THR A 263 -2.34 15.53 -14.84
N VAL A 264 -2.52 14.58 -13.93
CA VAL A 264 -1.50 13.63 -13.50
C VAL A 264 -2.07 12.21 -13.57
N SER A 265 -1.20 11.21 -13.78
CA SER A 265 -1.62 9.82 -13.74
C SER A 265 -0.60 8.94 -13.03
N ILE A 266 -1.09 7.84 -12.46
CA ILE A 266 -0.30 6.79 -11.83
C ILE A 266 -0.91 5.43 -12.19
N ILE A 267 -0.13 4.35 -12.11
CA ILE A 267 -0.69 3.01 -12.28
C ILE A 267 -1.53 2.67 -11.04
N ALA A 268 -2.74 2.19 -11.25
CA ALA A 268 -3.61 1.67 -10.20
C ALA A 268 -3.60 0.14 -10.21
N VAL A 269 -3.29 -0.46 -9.07
CA VAL A 269 -3.50 -1.88 -8.80
C VAL A 269 -4.77 -2.00 -8.00
N ILE A 270 -5.74 -2.74 -8.53
CA ILE A 270 -7.08 -2.81 -7.95
C ILE A 270 -7.11 -3.88 -6.87
N LYS A 271 -7.40 -3.44 -5.65
CA LYS A 271 -7.88 -4.31 -4.58
C LYS A 271 -9.33 -4.68 -4.87
N THR A 272 -9.59 -5.97 -5.05
CA THR A 272 -10.93 -6.46 -5.39
C THR A 272 -11.85 -6.54 -4.18
N GLN A 273 -13.16 -6.51 -4.44
CA GLN A 273 -14.17 -6.68 -3.40
C GLN A 273 -14.03 -8.02 -2.68
N GLY A 274 -14.24 -8.00 -1.36
CA GLY A 274 -14.18 -9.18 -0.51
C GLY A 274 -13.22 -9.05 0.66
N SER A 275 -12.21 -8.18 0.63
CA SER A 275 -11.18 -8.11 1.68
C SER A 275 -11.69 -7.59 3.05
N ASP A 276 -12.52 -8.36 3.72
CA ASP A 276 -12.52 -8.40 5.17
C ASP A 276 -11.19 -9.03 5.60
N THR A 277 -10.65 -8.60 6.74
CA THR A 277 -9.51 -9.22 7.43
C THR A 277 -9.53 -10.75 7.39
N LYS A 278 -10.73 -11.35 7.46
CA LYS A 278 -10.96 -12.80 7.35
C LYS A 278 -10.49 -13.41 6.01
N LEU A 279 -10.65 -12.71 4.88
CA LEU A 279 -10.31 -13.27 3.57
C LEU A 279 -8.80 -13.38 3.36
N VAL A 280 -8.04 -12.35 3.75
CA VAL A 280 -6.57 -12.41 3.70
C VAL A 280 -6.03 -13.41 4.73
N ALA A 281 -6.63 -13.48 5.93
CA ALA A 281 -6.29 -14.49 6.93
C ALA A 281 -6.38 -15.93 6.37
N GLN A 282 -7.34 -16.17 5.48
CA GLN A 282 -7.56 -17.47 4.85
C GLN A 282 -6.94 -17.58 3.46
N MET A 283 -6.11 -16.61 3.05
CA MET A 283 -5.47 -16.57 1.74
C MET A 283 -6.45 -16.75 0.56
N GLN A 284 -7.69 -16.25 0.70
CA GLN A 284 -8.71 -16.29 -0.36
C GLN A 284 -8.24 -15.75 -1.73
N PRO A 285 -7.38 -14.71 -1.86
CA PRO A 285 -6.96 -14.24 -3.20
C PRO A 285 -6.21 -15.32 -4.00
N TYR A 286 -5.53 -16.26 -3.33
CA TYR A 286 -4.92 -17.41 -4.01
C TYR A 286 -5.99 -18.34 -4.59
N TYR A 287 -7.04 -18.66 -3.82
CA TYR A 287 -8.11 -19.54 -4.29
C TYR A 287 -8.96 -18.89 -5.40
N GLU A 288 -9.12 -17.57 -5.36
CA GLU A 288 -9.71 -16.81 -6.48
C GLU A 288 -8.82 -16.89 -7.73
N ALA A 289 -7.51 -16.65 -7.61
CA ALA A 289 -6.57 -16.77 -8.72
C ALA A 289 -6.58 -18.17 -9.35
N LYS A 290 -6.77 -19.23 -8.55
CA LYS A 290 -6.94 -20.61 -9.06
C LYS A 290 -8.17 -20.79 -9.94
N GLY A 291 -9.18 -19.94 -9.84
CA GLY A 291 -10.37 -19.95 -10.69
C GLY A 291 -10.18 -19.20 -12.01
N LEU A 292 -9.07 -18.46 -12.18
CA LEU A 292 -8.84 -17.60 -13.33
C LEU A 292 -7.95 -18.23 -14.40
N SER A 293 -7.91 -17.58 -15.55
CA SER A 293 -7.05 -17.91 -16.68
C SER A 293 -6.55 -16.63 -17.32
N ARG A 294 -5.58 -16.74 -18.23
CA ARG A 294 -4.96 -15.58 -18.87
C ARG A 294 -5.99 -14.72 -19.61
N TRP A 295 -5.82 -13.41 -19.52
CA TRP A 295 -6.64 -12.40 -20.18
C TRP A 295 -5.86 -11.74 -21.32
N GLU A 296 -6.53 -10.90 -22.11
CA GLU A 296 -5.89 -10.09 -23.14
C GLU A 296 -5.65 -8.66 -22.63
N LEU A 297 -4.43 -8.17 -22.80
CA LEU A 297 -4.04 -6.78 -22.58
C LEU A 297 -3.18 -6.32 -23.76
N ALA A 298 -3.65 -5.33 -24.51
CA ALA A 298 -2.99 -4.81 -25.73
C ALA A 298 -2.51 -5.91 -26.70
N GLY A 299 -3.40 -6.85 -27.03
CA GLY A 299 -3.10 -7.95 -27.95
C GLY A 299 -2.14 -9.01 -27.40
N LYS A 300 -1.76 -8.93 -26.10
CA LYS A 300 -0.91 -9.92 -25.43
C LYS A 300 -1.74 -10.70 -24.43
N SER A 301 -1.54 -12.02 -24.39
CA SER A 301 -2.06 -12.86 -23.31
C SER A 301 -1.24 -12.62 -22.05
N VAL A 302 -1.90 -12.24 -20.94
CA VAL A 302 -1.28 -11.94 -19.64
C VAL A 302 -2.02 -12.67 -18.52
N PRO A 303 -1.34 -13.12 -17.46
CA PRO A 303 -2.01 -13.70 -16.29
C PRO A 303 -2.67 -12.56 -15.48
N PRO A 304 -3.93 -12.68 -15.03
CA PRO A 304 -4.51 -11.74 -14.08
C PRO A 304 -3.81 -11.82 -12.71
N LEU A 305 -3.77 -10.71 -11.99
CA LEU A 305 -3.25 -10.60 -10.62
C LEU A 305 -4.39 -10.30 -9.64
N VAL A 306 -4.77 -11.28 -8.83
CA VAL A 306 -5.74 -11.07 -7.74
C VAL A 306 -5.02 -10.42 -6.57
N THR A 307 -5.38 -9.18 -6.24
CA THR A 307 -4.71 -8.40 -5.19
C THR A 307 -5.66 -8.07 -4.04
N GLN A 308 -5.24 -8.35 -2.82
CA GLN A 308 -5.96 -7.96 -1.61
C GLN A 308 -5.01 -7.42 -0.54
N ILE A 309 -5.57 -6.62 0.37
CA ILE A 309 -4.89 -6.06 1.54
C ILE A 309 -5.77 -6.26 2.78
N ALA A 310 -5.15 -6.47 3.93
CA ALA A 310 -5.82 -6.49 5.22
C ALA A 310 -4.90 -5.96 6.32
N ASP A 311 -5.49 -5.46 7.39
CA ASP A 311 -4.79 -5.20 8.65
C ASP A 311 -4.13 -6.49 9.15
N GLY A 312 -2.81 -6.47 9.33
CA GLY A 312 -2.01 -7.65 9.63
C GLY A 312 -2.14 -8.15 11.07
N GLU A 313 -2.67 -7.33 11.95
CA GLU A 313 -2.90 -7.58 13.38
C GLU A 313 -4.40 -7.78 13.73
N ASN A 314 -5.33 -7.45 12.83
CA ASN A 314 -6.72 -7.26 13.20
C ASN A 314 -7.54 -8.56 13.23
N GLY A 315 -8.23 -8.79 14.35
CA GLY A 315 -9.16 -9.89 14.54
C GLY A 315 -8.52 -11.27 14.72
N GLY A 316 -9.31 -12.22 15.22
CA GLY A 316 -8.86 -13.59 15.50
C GLY A 316 -8.31 -14.33 14.27
N GLY A 317 -8.80 -14.02 13.07
CA GLY A 317 -8.32 -14.63 11.81
C GLY A 317 -6.87 -14.25 11.52
N MET A 318 -6.54 -12.97 11.49
CA MET A 318 -5.16 -12.54 11.21
C MET A 318 -4.20 -12.94 12.33
N MET A 319 -4.66 -12.92 13.58
CA MET A 319 -3.87 -13.34 14.72
C MET A 319 -3.55 -14.85 14.71
N ASN A 320 -4.53 -15.70 14.40
CA ASN A 320 -4.42 -17.16 14.63
C ASN A 320 -4.42 -18.01 13.35
N GLU A 321 -5.20 -17.66 12.33
CA GLU A 321 -5.38 -18.46 11.12
C GLU A 321 -4.33 -18.14 10.04
N PHE A 322 -4.01 -16.84 9.86
CA PHE A 322 -3.07 -16.38 8.84
C PHE A 322 -1.73 -17.11 8.82
N PRO A 323 -1.04 -17.36 9.97
CA PRO A 323 0.24 -18.08 9.93
C PRO A 323 0.14 -19.44 9.25
N GLY A 324 -0.81 -20.28 9.66
CA GLY A 324 -0.99 -21.62 9.07
C GLY A 324 -1.35 -21.55 7.59
N MET A 325 -2.29 -20.66 7.25
CA MET A 325 -2.76 -20.51 5.87
C MET A 325 -1.69 -19.93 4.93
N PHE A 326 -0.87 -19.00 5.40
CA PHE A 326 0.26 -18.47 4.64
C PHE A 326 1.24 -19.59 4.28
N PHE A 327 1.68 -20.39 5.26
CA PHE A 327 2.56 -21.53 4.99
C PHE A 327 1.92 -22.55 4.05
N GLN A 328 0.64 -22.89 4.25
CA GLN A 328 -0.08 -23.81 3.37
C GLN A 328 -0.08 -23.31 1.92
N VAL A 329 -0.49 -22.06 1.70
CA VAL A 329 -0.58 -21.50 0.34
C VAL A 329 0.78 -21.32 -0.31
N ILE A 330 1.83 -20.93 0.41
CA ILE A 330 3.17 -20.87 -0.18
C ILE A 330 3.65 -22.28 -0.57
N ASN A 331 3.35 -23.30 0.23
CA ASN A 331 3.67 -24.68 -0.11
C ASN A 331 2.92 -25.16 -1.35
N GLU A 332 1.65 -24.80 -1.51
CA GLU A 332 0.83 -25.17 -2.66
C GLU A 332 1.16 -24.39 -3.94
N SER A 333 1.47 -23.10 -3.83
CA SER A 333 1.61 -22.19 -4.99
C SER A 333 3.01 -22.16 -5.60
N SER A 334 4.05 -22.44 -4.81
CA SER A 334 5.45 -22.34 -5.27
C SER A 334 5.73 -23.26 -6.46
N GLY A 335 6.20 -22.69 -7.58
CA GLY A 335 6.53 -23.44 -8.79
C GLY A 335 5.32 -23.95 -9.59
N THR A 336 4.11 -23.48 -9.29
CA THR A 336 2.89 -23.83 -10.02
C THR A 336 2.54 -22.80 -11.09
N ASP A 337 1.45 -23.06 -11.82
CA ASP A 337 0.87 -22.12 -12.78
C ASP A 337 0.03 -21.00 -12.13
N VAL A 338 -0.10 -20.99 -10.80
CA VAL A 338 -0.75 -19.93 -10.01
C VAL A 338 0.13 -19.55 -8.80
N PRO A 339 1.28 -18.88 -9.03
CA PRO A 339 2.17 -18.47 -7.95
C PRO A 339 1.66 -17.21 -7.22
N MET A 340 2.26 -16.93 -6.07
CA MET A 340 2.21 -15.59 -5.51
C MET A 340 3.18 -14.67 -6.26
N MET A 341 2.81 -13.40 -6.43
CA MET A 341 3.61 -12.38 -7.11
C MET A 341 3.31 -11.01 -6.52
N ASN A 342 4.35 -10.24 -6.17
CA ASN A 342 4.14 -8.86 -5.70
C ASN A 342 3.84 -7.93 -6.88
N ALA A 343 3.19 -6.79 -6.61
CA ALA A 343 2.69 -5.91 -7.67
C ALA A 343 3.80 -5.29 -8.53
N THR A 344 4.94 -4.91 -7.95
CA THR A 344 6.08 -4.40 -8.74
C THR A 344 6.67 -5.49 -9.62
N GLU A 345 6.84 -6.71 -9.09
CA GLU A 345 7.31 -7.87 -9.87
C GLU A 345 6.38 -8.12 -11.07
N TYR A 346 5.07 -8.08 -10.85
CA TYR A 346 4.07 -8.24 -11.90
C TYR A 346 4.15 -7.16 -12.98
N LEU A 347 4.24 -5.88 -12.58
CA LEU A 347 4.37 -4.76 -13.52
C LEU A 347 5.65 -4.84 -14.35
N GLU A 348 6.77 -5.23 -13.73
CA GLU A 348 8.04 -5.42 -14.43
C GLU A 348 7.95 -6.52 -15.50
N HIS A 349 7.26 -7.62 -15.23
CA HIS A 349 6.99 -8.66 -16.23
C HIS A 349 6.13 -8.15 -17.38
N LEU A 350 5.06 -7.39 -17.10
CA LEU A 350 4.22 -6.80 -18.15
C LEU A 350 5.04 -5.87 -19.05
N PHE A 351 5.86 -5.00 -18.47
CA PHE A 351 6.70 -4.06 -19.21
C PHE A 351 7.83 -4.75 -19.98
N ALA A 352 8.42 -5.81 -19.42
CA ALA A 352 9.39 -6.64 -20.13
C ALA A 352 8.77 -7.37 -21.34
N MET A 353 7.46 -7.64 -21.31
CA MET A 353 6.71 -8.13 -22.47
C MET A 353 6.39 -7.05 -23.50
N GLY A 354 6.72 -5.78 -23.24
CA GLY A 354 6.49 -4.65 -24.14
C GLY A 354 5.11 -4.00 -24.00
N ILE A 355 4.37 -4.28 -22.92
CA ILE A 355 3.20 -3.49 -22.53
C ILE A 355 3.69 -2.14 -22.04
N LYS A 356 3.00 -1.06 -22.40
CA LYS A 356 3.29 0.30 -21.96
C LYS A 356 2.24 0.76 -20.97
N VAL A 357 2.56 1.79 -20.19
CA VAL A 357 1.57 2.44 -19.30
C VAL A 357 0.36 2.93 -20.09
N ASP A 358 0.56 3.38 -21.33
CA ASP A 358 -0.53 3.85 -22.20
C ASP A 358 -1.44 2.76 -22.75
N ASP A 359 -0.99 1.51 -22.68
CA ASP A 359 -1.78 0.33 -23.04
C ASP A 359 -2.75 -0.07 -21.91
N LEU A 360 -2.57 0.48 -20.70
CA LEU A 360 -3.41 0.17 -19.55
C LEU A 360 -4.76 0.90 -19.65
N PRO A 361 -5.88 0.22 -19.35
CA PRO A 361 -7.20 0.84 -19.33
C PRO A 361 -7.24 2.02 -18.34
N ALA A 362 -7.95 3.09 -18.70
CA ALA A 362 -8.04 4.29 -17.88
C ALA A 362 -9.10 4.14 -16.78
N LEU A 363 -8.80 4.68 -15.61
CA LEU A 363 -9.73 4.90 -14.51
C LEU A 363 -9.64 6.35 -14.02
N GLN A 364 -10.67 6.77 -13.32
CA GLN A 364 -10.70 8.01 -12.54
C GLN A 364 -11.37 7.74 -11.19
N PRO A 365 -11.20 8.61 -10.18
CA PRO A 365 -11.95 8.49 -8.93
C PRO A 365 -13.47 8.51 -9.17
N SER A 366 -14.21 7.79 -8.31
CA SER A 366 -15.65 7.62 -8.44
C SER A 366 -16.42 8.95 -8.46
N PHE A 367 -17.55 8.97 -9.16
CA PHE A 367 -18.44 10.10 -9.40
C PHE A 367 -17.91 11.24 -10.26
N GLN A 368 -16.64 11.24 -10.66
CA GLN A 368 -16.09 12.33 -11.47
C GLN A 368 -16.70 12.42 -12.87
N LYS A 369 -17.23 11.33 -13.43
CA LYS A 369 -17.92 11.32 -14.73
C LYS A 369 -19.08 12.28 -14.74
N ARG A 370 -19.87 12.28 -13.67
CA ARG A 370 -21.01 13.18 -13.50
C ARG A 370 -20.59 14.65 -13.43
N ILE A 371 -19.39 14.92 -12.88
CA ILE A 371 -18.80 16.25 -12.87
C ILE A 371 -18.38 16.62 -14.29
N TRP A 372 -17.60 15.78 -14.95
CA TRP A 372 -17.04 16.04 -16.29
C TRP A 372 -18.09 16.15 -17.40
N ASP A 373 -19.27 15.56 -17.23
CA ASP A 373 -20.41 15.76 -18.14
C ASP A 373 -20.98 17.18 -18.07
N ARG A 374 -20.66 17.95 -17.02
CA ARG A 374 -21.21 19.28 -16.72
C ARG A 374 -20.15 20.35 -16.52
N PHE A 375 -18.89 19.96 -16.45
CA PHE A 375 -17.75 20.82 -16.17
C PHE A 375 -16.65 20.58 -17.19
N LYS A 376 -16.12 21.65 -17.78
CA LYS A 376 -14.96 21.58 -18.66
C LYS A 376 -13.68 21.83 -17.84
N PRO A 377 -12.71 20.91 -17.83
CA PRO A 377 -11.43 21.14 -17.17
C PRO A 377 -10.78 22.46 -17.60
N GLY A 378 -10.34 23.27 -16.62
CA GLY A 378 -9.81 24.63 -16.85
C GLY A 378 -10.79 25.75 -16.56
N ASP A 379 -12.07 25.44 -16.31
CA ASP A 379 -13.09 26.44 -15.97
C ASP A 379 -12.96 27.02 -14.54
N GLY A 380 -12.04 26.49 -13.73
CA GLY A 380 -11.66 27.03 -12.42
C GLY A 380 -12.43 26.43 -11.23
N PRO A 381 -11.90 26.61 -10.00
CA PRO A 381 -12.41 25.97 -8.80
C PRO A 381 -13.81 26.44 -8.39
N GLU A 382 -14.14 27.72 -8.58
CA GLU A 382 -15.46 28.27 -8.21
C GLU A 382 -16.59 27.56 -8.97
N LYS A 383 -16.43 27.39 -10.29
CA LYS A 383 -17.41 26.70 -11.12
C LYS A 383 -17.45 25.20 -10.84
N LEU A 384 -16.34 24.58 -10.44
CA LEU A 384 -16.33 23.19 -10.01
C LEU A 384 -17.23 23.00 -8.78
N GLU A 385 -17.10 23.88 -7.78
CA GLU A 385 -17.92 23.83 -6.57
C GLU A 385 -19.41 24.04 -6.86
N GLU A 386 -19.75 24.95 -7.79
CA GLU A 386 -21.15 25.12 -8.24
C GLU A 386 -21.73 23.84 -8.84
N VAL A 387 -20.97 23.14 -9.69
CA VAL A 387 -21.38 21.86 -10.30
C VAL A 387 -21.56 20.77 -9.24
N ILE A 388 -20.62 20.65 -8.30
CA ILE A 388 -20.68 19.70 -7.19
C ILE A 388 -21.91 19.97 -6.32
N ALA A 389 -22.18 21.24 -5.98
CA ALA A 389 -23.34 21.62 -5.19
C ALA A 389 -24.67 21.31 -5.90
N GLY A 390 -24.72 21.47 -7.23
CA GLY A 390 -25.86 21.05 -8.05
C GLY A 390 -26.08 19.53 -8.00
N LEU A 391 -25.01 18.75 -8.21
CA LEU A 391 -25.06 17.29 -8.17
C LEU A 391 -25.50 16.74 -6.80
N LYS A 392 -25.02 17.33 -5.69
CA LYS A 392 -25.44 16.97 -4.32
C LYS A 392 -26.93 17.20 -4.07
N LYS A 393 -27.54 18.22 -4.69
CA LYS A 393 -28.98 18.49 -4.56
C LYS A 393 -29.85 17.51 -5.36
N GLU A 394 -29.33 16.99 -6.47
CA GLU A 394 -30.06 16.08 -7.36
C GLU A 394 -30.08 14.63 -6.86
N ASP A 395 -29.00 14.17 -6.22
CA ASP A 395 -28.84 12.78 -5.78
C ASP A 395 -28.12 12.74 -4.43
N SER A 396 -28.83 12.29 -3.39
CA SER A 396 -28.30 12.17 -2.03
C SER A 396 -27.15 11.16 -1.91
N ARG A 397 -26.94 10.30 -2.91
CA ARG A 397 -25.82 9.35 -2.96
C ARG A 397 -24.53 9.96 -3.49
N PHE A 398 -24.58 11.14 -4.11
CA PHE A 398 -23.38 11.82 -4.63
C PHE A 398 -22.62 12.51 -3.49
N HIS A 399 -21.35 12.14 -3.29
CA HIS A 399 -20.47 12.73 -2.27
C HIS A 399 -19.06 12.98 -2.82
N MET A 400 -18.32 13.89 -2.19
CA MET A 400 -16.94 14.28 -2.54
C MET A 400 -15.99 14.12 -1.34
N GLU A 401 -16.33 13.24 -0.41
CA GLU A 401 -15.62 12.99 0.85
C GLU A 401 -14.54 11.89 0.70
N GLY A 402 -14.30 11.40 -0.51
CA GLY A 402 -13.52 10.19 -0.78
C GLY A 402 -14.35 8.91 -0.59
N GLY A 403 -13.72 7.76 -0.80
CA GLY A 403 -14.21 6.46 -0.33
C GLY A 403 -13.24 5.87 0.69
N SER A 404 -13.71 4.99 1.58
CA SER A 404 -12.91 4.35 2.64
C SER A 404 -13.09 2.82 2.58
N TRP A 405 -12.26 2.05 3.27
CA TRP A 405 -12.38 0.58 3.34
C TRP A 405 -13.63 0.11 4.11
N THR A 406 -14.18 0.96 4.98
CA THR A 406 -15.47 0.86 5.67
C THR A 406 -16.49 1.75 4.99
#